data_AF-A0A6A4LLS8-F1
#
_entry.id   AF-A0A6A4LLS8-F1
#
_cell.length_a   1.000
_cell.length_b   1.000
_cell.length_c   1.000
_cell.angle_alpha   90.00
_cell.angle_beta   90.00
_cell.angle_gamma   90.00
#
_symmetry.space_group_name_H-M   'P 1'
#
loop_
_entity.id
_entity.type
_entity.pdbx_description
1 polymer ?
#
loop_
_entity_poly.entity_id
_entity_poly.type
_entity_poly.pdbx_seq_one_letter_code
_entity_poly.pdbx_strand_id
1 'polypeptide(L)' 'EPPPQKGYSSVLSFTVTDINNTVTKLMALGAELDGPIKYEIHGKVAAMRCVDGHMVGLHEPA' A
#
# COMPACT_ATOMS: atom_id res chain seq x y z
N GLU A 1 -14.37 -8.18 -24.61
CA GLU A 1 -14.20 -6.93 -23.84
C GLU A 1 -12.82 -6.91 -23.22
N PRO A 2 -12.10 -5.78 -23.18
CA PRO A 2 -10.90 -5.68 -22.36
C PRO A 2 -11.32 -5.75 -20.87
N PRO A 3 -10.51 -6.35 -19.98
CA PRO A 3 -10.85 -6.41 -18.57
C PRO A 3 -11.03 -4.99 -18.03
N PRO A 4 -11.96 -4.77 -17.08
CA PRO A 4 -12.19 -3.45 -16.51
C PRO A 4 -10.85 -2.89 -16.02
N GLN A 5 -10.49 -1.70 -16.51
CA GLN A 5 -9.36 -0.95 -15.99
C GLN A 5 -9.69 -0.62 -14.54
N LYS A 6 -9.14 -1.42 -13.64
CA LYS A 6 -9.14 -1.23 -12.20
C LYS A 6 -8.31 0.02 -11.88
N GLY A 7 -8.87 1.18 -12.20
CA GLY A 7 -8.33 2.49 -11.86
C GLY A 7 -8.43 2.69 -10.36
N TYR A 8 -7.57 2.01 -9.60
CA TYR A 8 -7.50 2.18 -8.17
C TYR A 8 -6.68 3.44 -7.88
N SER A 9 -7.35 4.59 -7.94
CA SER A 9 -6.89 5.75 -7.18
C SER A 9 -6.90 5.33 -5.72
N SER A 10 -5.73 5.20 -5.10
CA SER A 10 -5.68 5.14 -3.64
C SER A 10 -6.23 6.46 -3.13
N VAL A 11 -7.40 6.41 -2.50
CA VAL A 11 -8.08 7.63 -2.00
C VAL A 11 -7.34 8.17 -0.77
N LEU A 12 -6.56 7.33 -0.09
CA LEU A 12 -5.92 7.62 1.18
C LEU A 12 -4.50 7.05 1.21
N SER A 13 -3.52 7.94 1.42
CA SER A 13 -2.14 7.58 1.74
C SER A 13 -1.82 8.01 3.16
N PHE A 14 -1.27 7.10 3.97
CA PHE A 14 -0.90 7.36 5.35
C PHE A 14 0.61 7.46 5.51
N THR A 15 1.05 8.45 6.29
CA THR A 15 2.46 8.55 6.67
C THR A 15 2.71 7.65 7.87
N VAL A 16 3.74 6.81 7.80
CA VAL A 16 4.14 5.85 8.82
C VAL A 16 5.62 5.99 9.13
N THR A 17 6.03 5.54 10.31
CA THR A 17 7.44 5.62 10.76
C THR A 17 8.27 4.39 10.41
N ASP A 18 7.62 3.24 10.18
CA ASP A 18 8.25 1.99 9.76
C ASP A 18 7.28 1.21 8.85
N ILE A 19 7.55 1.29 7.55
CA ILE A 19 6.75 0.69 6.49
C ILE A 19 6.86 -0.83 6.53
N ASN A 20 8.02 -1.39 6.90
CA ASN A 20 8.20 -2.84 6.94
C ASN A 20 7.34 -3.42 8.06
N ASN A 21 7.44 -2.83 9.26
CA ASN A 21 6.63 -3.24 10.40
C ASN A 21 5.13 -3.05 10.14
N THR A 22 4.75 -1.92 9.55
CA THR A 22 3.35 -1.62 9.21
C THR A 22 2.79 -2.62 8.20
N VAL A 23 3.52 -2.90 7.11
CA VAL A 23 3.12 -3.88 6.09
C VAL A 23 2.94 -5.26 6.73
N THR A 24 3.90 -5.72 7.54
CA THR A 24 3.78 -7.01 8.26
C THR A 24 2.54 -7.06 9.15
N LYS A 25 2.25 -6.00 9.91
CA LYS A 25 1.05 -5.92 10.76
C LYS A 25 -0.23 -5.97 9.93
N LEU A 26 -0.31 -5.21 8.85
CA LEU A 26 -1.49 -5.18 7.98
C LEU A 26 -1.71 -6.53 7.29
N MET A 27 -0.65 -7.21 6.85
CA MET A 27 -0.74 -8.58 6.33
C MET A 27 -1.24 -9.56 7.36
N ALA A 28 -0.80 -9.45 8.62
CA ALA A 28 -1.32 -10.28 9.72
C ALA A 28 -2.81 -10.04 10.02
N LEU A 29 -3.34 -8.86 9.66
CA LEU A 29 -4.76 -8.51 9.77
C LEU A 29 -5.59 -8.87 8.51
N GLY A 30 -4.97 -9.50 7.51
CA GLY A 30 -5.63 -9.97 6.29
C GLY A 30 -5.56 -9.03 5.09
N ALA A 31 -4.84 -7.90 5.19
CA ALA A 31 -4.53 -7.11 4.01
C ALA A 31 -3.48 -7.80 3.13
N GLU A 32 -3.46 -7.49 1.84
CA GLU A 32 -2.46 -8.00 0.91
C GLU A 32 -1.53 -6.87 0.48
N LEU A 33 -0.23 -7.14 0.37
CA LEU A 33 0.71 -6.18 -0.22
C LEU A 33 0.57 -6.21 -1.75
N ASP A 34 0.23 -5.07 -2.34
CA ASP A 34 0.08 -4.91 -3.78
C ASP A 34 1.41 -4.45 -4.41
N GLY A 35 2.17 -5.43 -4.89
CA GLY A 35 3.50 -5.20 -5.47
C GLY A 35 4.62 -5.01 -4.44
N PRO A 36 5.83 -4.63 -4.87
CA PRO A 36 6.95 -4.44 -3.95
C PRO A 36 6.87 -3.10 -3.21
N ILE A 37 7.49 -3.03 -2.03
CA ILE A 37 7.80 -1.74 -1.38
C ILE A 37 8.80 -1.00 -2.28
N LYS A 38 8.47 0.23 -2.67
CA LYS A 38 9.32 1.11 -3.46
C LYS A 38 10.19 1.95 -2.55
N TYR A 39 11.47 2.02 -2.88
CA TYR A 39 12.45 2.83 -2.18
C TYR A 39 12.79 4.02 -3.09
N GLU A 40 12.28 5.19 -2.72
CA GLU A 40 12.41 6.43 -3.47
C GLU A 40 13.40 7.36 -2.76
N ILE A 41 13.85 8.41 -3.45
CA ILE A 41 14.79 9.41 -2.89
C ILE A 41 14.20 10.10 -1.64
N HIS A 42 12.88 10.26 -1.59
CA HIS A 42 12.18 10.98 -0.51
C HIS A 42 11.61 10.09 0.59
N GLY A 43 11.83 8.76 0.51
CA GLY A 43 11.26 7.82 1.47
C GLY A 43 10.85 6.49 0.84
N LYS A 44 10.08 5.69 1.58
CA LYS A 44 9.56 4.39 1.12
C LYS A 44 8.06 4.49 0.87
N VAL A 45 7.58 3.77 -0.14
CA VAL A 45 6.15 3.74 -0.50
C VAL A 45 5.69 2.30 -0.68
N ALA A 46 4.49 1.99 -0.19
CA ALA A 46 3.85 0.69 -0.38
C ALA A 46 2.35 0.87 -0.66
N ALA A 47 1.74 -0.10 -1.33
CA ALA A 47 0.31 -0.14 -1.55
C ALA A 47 -0.26 -1.41 -0.89
N MET A 48 -1.29 -1.26 -0.08
CA MET A 48 -1.97 -2.35 0.61
C MET A 48 -3.38 -2.50 0.04
N ARG A 49 -3.78 -3.72 -0.28
CA ARG A 49 -5.15 -4.08 -0.62
C ARG A 49 -5.88 -4.58 0.62
N CYS A 50 -6.93 -3.88 1.03
CA CYS A 50 -7.80 -4.29 2.11
C CYS A 50 -8.67 -5.49 1.70
N VAL A 51 -9.21 -6.20 2.68
CA VAL A 51 -10.08 -7.38 2.47
C VAL A 51 -11.36 -7.07 1.69
N ASP A 52 -11.79 -5.81 1.69
CA ASP A 52 -12.94 -5.30 0.95
C ASP A 52 -12.58 -4.88 -0.50
N GLY A 53 -11.31 -5.00 -0.88
CA GLY A 53 -10.79 -4.65 -2.20
C GLY A 53 -10.36 -3.19 -2.35
N HIS A 54 -10.45 -2.35 -1.31
CA HIS A 54 -9.93 -0.98 -1.34
C HIS A 54 -8.40 -0.95 -1.27
N MET A 55 -7.80 0.11 -1.83
CA MET A 55 -6.35 0.29 -1.89
C MET A 55 -5.90 1.44 -0.98
N VAL A 56 -4.96 1.16 -0.09
CA VAL A 56 -4.39 2.12 0.87
C VAL A 56 -2.91 2.32 0.57
N GLY A 57 -2.49 3.58 0.42
CA GLY A 57 -1.09 3.95 0.27
C GLY A 57 -0.40 4.09 1.63
N LEU A 58 0.85 3.67 1.71
CA LEU A 58 1.74 3.91 2.85
C LEU A 58 2.96 4.69 2.37
N HIS A 59 3.38 5.67 3.16
CA HIS A 59 4.56 6.48 2.93
C HIS A 59 5.39 6.57 4.21
N GLU A 60 6.67 6.23 4.15
CA GLU A 60 7.64 6.48 5.22
C GLU A 60 8.63 7.54 4.73
N PRO A 61 8.65 8.76 5.30
CA PRO A 61 9.64 9.78 4.95
C PRO A 61 11.06 9.33 5.31
N ALA A 62 12.05 9.82 4.56
CA ALA A 62 13.48 9.59 4.86
C ALA A 62 13.94 10.23 6.18
#